data_AF-A0A9E4TNB5-F1
#
_entry.id   AF-A0A9E4TNB5-F1
#
_cell.length_a   1.000
_cell.length_b   1.000
_cell.length_c   1.000
_cell.angle_alpha   90.00
_cell.angle_beta   90.00
_cell.angle_gamma   90.00
#
_symmetry.space_group_name_H-M   'P 1'
#
loop_
_entity.id
_entity.type
_entity.pdbx_description
1 polymer ?
#
loop_
_entity_poly.entity_id
_entity_poly.type
_entity_poly.pdbx_seq_one_letter_code
_entity_poly.pdbx_strand_id
1 'polypeptide(L)'
;MKDLWRDEDAGADDVAQLVYLSNLIGADVDLVQPGGGNTSVKLAEDDVFGERVEALVVKGSGTDLRTIAAAGFTHLSADRLATLRSSESMSDEEMMAIMRACMLFPDRDPVPSVETPLHSIIPHRFVAHTHDVATLSLSDTPSARENVERVYGTGVAFLEYLRPGFPLAKGMAERYADGLPEDATGLVMEKHGLTTWGDTVKDCYASLISIISRAEEYLAGREKRSFGGAAPALDGAGRREAAAGLAPIIRGELKRSVAWRPVLAFDDSPEVLAAVSSEGFAELAARGVMTPEHIMRAGRRPLVLPTNVPPTDVASAFAGFRADYERYLAANGQDEPIPDWLKVIAAPGVGAFFAGKDRRSALVAATCYRATLRAIAGAEAVEAFQSLSDADACEMEYWPLER
;
A
#
# COMPACT_ATOMS: atom_id res chain seq x y z
N MET A 1 -9.42 8.44 -14.97
CA MET A 1 -8.44 7.41 -15.38
C MET A 1 -8.75 6.93 -16.79
N LYS A 2 -7.76 6.40 -17.54
CA LYS A 2 -8.00 5.83 -18.87
C LYS A 2 -8.37 4.35 -18.75
N ASP A 3 -9.48 3.94 -19.35
CA ASP A 3 -9.82 2.53 -19.53
C ASP A 3 -8.84 1.88 -20.54
N LEU A 4 -8.11 0.86 -20.08
CA LEU A 4 -7.14 0.10 -20.88
C LEU A 4 -7.62 -1.30 -21.26
N TRP A 5 -8.87 -1.66 -20.93
CA TRP A 5 -9.43 -2.97 -21.19
C TRP A 5 -9.52 -3.26 -22.70
N ARG A 6 -9.10 -4.47 -23.08
CA ARG A 6 -9.25 -5.00 -24.44
C ARG A 6 -9.77 -6.43 -24.36
N ASP A 7 -10.94 -6.65 -24.95
CA ASP A 7 -11.59 -7.97 -24.91
C ASP A 7 -10.76 -9.08 -25.59
N GLU A 8 -9.94 -8.73 -26.58
CA GLU A 8 -9.04 -9.66 -27.28
C GLU A 8 -7.86 -10.14 -26.43
N ASP A 9 -7.48 -9.41 -25.38
CA ASP A 9 -6.32 -9.71 -24.53
C ASP A 9 -6.71 -10.47 -23.24
N ALA A 10 -8.00 -10.49 -22.87
CA ALA A 10 -8.47 -11.02 -21.58
C ALA A 10 -8.32 -12.54 -21.42
N GLY A 11 -8.02 -13.27 -22.49
CA GLY A 11 -7.92 -14.73 -22.45
C GLY A 11 -9.28 -15.44 -22.38
N ALA A 12 -9.23 -16.77 -22.56
CA ALA A 12 -10.43 -17.58 -22.77
C ALA A 12 -11.06 -18.15 -21.48
N ASP A 13 -10.27 -18.31 -20.43
CA ASP A 13 -10.70 -18.86 -19.14
C ASP A 13 -10.55 -17.86 -17.99
N ASP A 14 -11.20 -18.13 -16.86
CA ASP A 14 -11.25 -17.25 -15.70
C ASP A 14 -9.87 -16.91 -15.12
N VAL A 15 -8.92 -17.85 -15.16
CA VAL A 15 -7.58 -17.64 -14.61
C VAL A 15 -6.76 -16.75 -15.55
N ALA A 16 -6.88 -16.96 -16.86
CA ALA A 16 -6.29 -16.07 -17.86
C ALA A 16 -6.87 -14.64 -17.76
N GLN A 17 -8.17 -14.53 -17.53
CA GLN A 17 -8.85 -13.25 -17.26
C GLN A 17 -8.36 -12.58 -15.98
N LEU A 18 -8.20 -13.35 -14.91
CA LEU A 18 -7.64 -12.85 -13.66
C LEU A 18 -6.21 -12.34 -13.84
N VAL A 19 -5.36 -13.09 -14.56
CA VAL A 19 -4.00 -12.65 -14.92
C VAL A 19 -4.04 -11.33 -15.68
N TYR A 20 -4.94 -11.19 -16.66
CA TYR A 20 -5.07 -9.96 -17.42
C TYR A 20 -5.49 -8.77 -16.55
N LEU A 21 -6.50 -8.95 -15.69
CA LEU A 21 -6.93 -7.95 -14.71
C LEU A 21 -5.77 -7.51 -13.80
N SER A 22 -5.04 -8.48 -13.22
CA SER A 22 -3.91 -8.19 -12.34
C SER A 22 -2.83 -7.39 -13.05
N ASN A 23 -2.48 -7.76 -14.29
CA ASN A 23 -1.43 -7.07 -15.04
C ASN A 23 -1.87 -5.66 -15.45
N LEU A 24 -3.15 -5.44 -15.78
CA LEU A 24 -3.70 -4.11 -16.04
C LEU A 24 -3.58 -3.21 -14.80
N ILE A 25 -4.00 -3.72 -13.64
CA ILE A 25 -3.94 -2.98 -12.37
C ILE A 25 -2.49 -2.73 -11.96
N GLY A 26 -1.64 -3.77 -11.99
CA GLY A 26 -0.24 -3.68 -11.56
C GLY A 26 0.67 -2.90 -12.52
N ALA A 27 0.22 -2.62 -13.74
CA ALA A 27 0.94 -1.74 -14.66
C ALA A 27 0.88 -0.26 -14.24
N ASP A 28 -0.12 0.13 -13.45
CA ASP A 28 -0.29 1.49 -12.95
C ASP A 28 0.15 1.60 -11.48
N VAL A 29 1.23 2.35 -11.26
CA VAL A 29 1.79 2.57 -9.92
C VAL A 29 0.94 3.48 -9.05
N ASP A 30 -0.04 4.19 -9.61
CA ASP A 30 -1.02 4.95 -8.83
C ASP A 30 -2.17 4.07 -8.33
N LEU A 31 -2.34 2.86 -8.90
CA LEU A 31 -3.28 1.85 -8.42
C LEU A 31 -2.66 0.89 -7.41
N VAL A 32 -1.48 0.36 -7.74
CA VAL A 32 -0.78 -0.62 -6.89
C VAL A 32 0.71 -0.35 -6.88
N GLN A 33 1.25 -0.16 -5.67
CA GLN A 33 2.69 -0.05 -5.45
C GLN A 33 3.27 -1.42 -5.07
N PRO A 34 4.59 -1.64 -5.25
CA PRO A 34 5.19 -2.95 -4.99
C PRO A 34 4.91 -3.49 -3.59
N GLY A 35 4.34 -4.69 -3.53
CA GLY A 35 3.94 -5.35 -2.28
C GLY A 35 2.42 -5.32 -2.04
N GLY A 36 1.77 -4.20 -2.38
CA GLY A 36 0.33 -4.02 -2.20
C GLY A 36 -0.53 -4.70 -3.25
N GLY A 37 -1.84 -4.64 -3.01
CA GLY A 37 -2.88 -5.10 -3.92
C GLY A 37 -2.95 -6.62 -4.13
N ASN A 38 -4.16 -7.09 -4.43
CA ASN A 38 -4.46 -8.47 -4.76
C ASN A 38 -5.76 -8.56 -5.57
N THR A 39 -5.89 -9.67 -6.29
CA THR A 39 -7.05 -9.98 -7.11
C THR A 39 -7.42 -11.43 -6.90
N SER A 40 -8.70 -11.75 -7.06
CA SER A 40 -9.19 -13.12 -6.99
C SER A 40 -10.33 -13.40 -7.97
N VAL A 41 -10.51 -14.68 -8.28
CA VAL A 41 -11.73 -15.21 -8.89
C VAL A 41 -12.27 -16.39 -8.08
N LYS A 42 -13.59 -16.50 -7.97
CA LYS A 42 -14.28 -17.70 -7.49
C LYS A 42 -14.72 -18.53 -8.69
N LEU A 43 -14.35 -19.80 -8.72
CA LEU A 43 -14.68 -20.72 -9.82
C LEU A 43 -14.85 -22.14 -9.29
N ALA A 44 -15.47 -23.01 -10.08
CA ALA A 44 -15.49 -24.43 -9.78
C ALA A 44 -14.28 -25.12 -10.44
N GLU A 45 -13.58 -25.98 -9.71
CA GLU A 45 -12.48 -26.81 -10.23
C GLU A 45 -12.40 -28.15 -9.51
N ASP A 46 -11.62 -29.08 -10.06
CA ASP A 46 -11.41 -30.39 -9.48
C ASP A 46 -10.20 -30.34 -8.55
N ASP A 47 -10.32 -30.82 -7.31
CA ASP A 47 -9.21 -30.87 -6.37
C ASP A 47 -8.25 -32.05 -6.64
N VAL A 48 -7.26 -32.25 -5.77
CA VAL A 48 -6.29 -33.36 -5.89
C VAL A 48 -6.90 -34.77 -5.80
N PHE A 49 -8.13 -34.89 -5.32
CA PHE A 49 -8.90 -36.15 -5.28
C PHE A 49 -9.85 -36.30 -6.46
N GLY A 50 -9.94 -35.29 -7.35
CA GLY A 50 -10.87 -35.25 -8.47
C GLY A 50 -12.29 -34.86 -8.06
N GLU A 51 -12.48 -34.28 -6.88
CA GLU A 51 -13.77 -33.78 -6.43
C GLU A 51 -13.99 -32.35 -6.93
N ARG A 52 -15.18 -32.09 -7.50
CA ARG A 52 -15.55 -30.75 -7.96
C ARG A 52 -15.88 -29.86 -6.76
N VAL A 53 -15.08 -28.82 -6.52
CA VAL A 53 -15.22 -27.90 -5.40
C VAL A 53 -15.36 -26.45 -5.87
N GLU A 54 -15.97 -25.60 -5.05
CA GLU A 54 -15.86 -24.15 -5.20
C GLU A 54 -14.49 -23.69 -4.69
N ALA A 55 -13.72 -23.05 -5.56
CA ALA A 55 -12.39 -22.57 -5.28
C ALA A 55 -12.33 -21.04 -5.30
N LEU A 56 -11.60 -20.48 -4.34
CA LEU A 56 -11.09 -19.13 -4.39
C LEU A 56 -9.67 -19.18 -4.96
N VAL A 57 -9.49 -18.60 -6.14
CA VAL A 57 -8.18 -18.42 -6.79
C VAL A 57 -7.73 -17.00 -6.53
N VAL A 58 -6.67 -16.82 -5.74
CA VAL A 58 -6.23 -15.50 -5.22
C VAL A 58 -4.73 -15.32 -5.38
N LYS A 59 -4.27 -14.07 -5.55
CA LYS A 59 -2.84 -13.74 -5.64
C LYS A 59 -2.06 -14.36 -4.47
N GLY A 60 -0.97 -15.06 -4.79
CA GLY A 60 -0.02 -15.57 -3.81
C GLY A 60 0.88 -14.48 -3.23
N SER A 61 1.33 -14.70 -2.00
CA SER A 61 2.30 -13.82 -1.33
C SER A 61 3.63 -13.76 -2.10
N GLY A 62 4.25 -12.58 -2.14
CA GLY A 62 5.52 -12.34 -2.83
C GLY A 62 5.45 -12.18 -4.35
N THR A 63 4.26 -12.27 -4.96
CA THR A 63 4.07 -12.09 -6.40
C THR A 63 3.69 -10.64 -6.74
N ASP A 64 4.29 -10.09 -7.81
CA ASP A 64 4.00 -8.74 -8.32
C ASP A 64 2.85 -8.81 -9.34
N LEU A 65 1.73 -8.10 -9.08
CA LEU A 65 0.54 -8.09 -9.95
C LEU A 65 0.87 -7.67 -11.38
N ARG A 66 1.88 -6.81 -11.57
CA ARG A 66 2.31 -6.33 -12.90
C ARG A 66 2.82 -7.44 -13.81
N THR A 67 3.37 -8.49 -13.22
CA THR A 67 4.05 -9.58 -13.94
C THR A 67 3.49 -10.95 -13.55
N ILE A 68 2.32 -10.98 -12.90
CA ILE A 68 1.77 -12.23 -12.40
C ILE A 68 1.36 -13.10 -13.59
N ALA A 69 1.63 -14.39 -13.46
CA ALA A 69 1.16 -15.43 -14.36
C ALA A 69 0.25 -16.38 -13.57
N ALA A 70 -0.38 -17.35 -14.25
CA ALA A 70 -1.26 -18.32 -13.60
C ALA A 70 -0.61 -19.01 -12.37
N ALA A 71 0.68 -19.32 -12.44
CA ALA A 71 1.44 -19.93 -11.34
C ALA A 71 1.66 -19.01 -10.11
N GLY A 72 1.29 -17.73 -10.22
CA GLY A 72 1.34 -16.77 -9.11
C GLY A 72 0.07 -16.76 -8.26
N PHE A 73 -0.93 -17.55 -8.60
CA PHE A 73 -2.19 -17.65 -7.86
C PHE A 73 -2.24 -18.92 -7.01
N THR A 74 -2.86 -18.79 -5.85
CA THR A 74 -3.17 -19.89 -4.94
C THR A 74 -4.63 -20.27 -5.07
N HIS A 75 -4.90 -21.56 -5.20
CA HIS A 75 -6.25 -22.11 -5.25
C HIS A 75 -6.62 -22.68 -3.87
N LEU A 76 -7.71 -22.19 -3.29
CA LEU A 76 -8.18 -22.59 -1.96
C LEU A 76 -9.63 -23.04 -2.01
N SER A 77 -9.99 -24.06 -1.22
CA SER A 77 -11.39 -24.44 -1.04
C SER A 77 -12.17 -23.31 -0.36
N ALA A 78 -13.15 -22.74 -1.07
CA ALA A 78 -14.01 -21.68 -0.56
C ALA A 78 -14.83 -22.16 0.65
N ASP A 79 -15.33 -23.40 0.59
CA ASP A 79 -16.07 -24.04 1.69
C ASP A 79 -15.24 -24.14 2.96
N ARG A 80 -13.97 -24.56 2.86
CA ARG A 80 -13.08 -24.67 4.03
C ARG A 80 -12.73 -23.28 4.57
N LEU A 81 -12.50 -22.30 3.69
CA LEU A 81 -12.26 -20.90 4.06
C LEU A 81 -13.46 -20.26 4.77
N ALA A 82 -14.69 -20.73 4.54
CA ALA A 82 -15.87 -20.24 5.25
C ALA A 82 -15.74 -20.37 6.79
N THR A 83 -14.91 -21.29 7.28
CA THR A 83 -14.57 -21.40 8.71
C THR A 83 -14.01 -20.10 9.28
N LEU A 84 -13.22 -19.34 8.50
CA LEU A 84 -12.69 -18.03 8.91
C LEU A 84 -13.82 -17.06 9.28
N ARG A 85 -14.95 -17.11 8.57
CA ARG A 85 -16.10 -16.23 8.84
C ARG A 85 -16.77 -16.50 10.18
N SER A 86 -16.62 -17.72 10.71
CA SER A 86 -17.27 -18.16 11.95
C SER A 86 -16.44 -17.91 13.22
N SER A 87 -15.18 -17.51 13.07
CA SER A 87 -14.29 -17.25 14.19
C SER A 87 -14.49 -15.84 14.76
N GLU A 88 -14.50 -15.71 16.09
CA GLU A 88 -14.62 -14.40 16.74
C GLU A 88 -13.31 -13.61 16.72
N SER A 89 -12.19 -14.31 16.88
CA SER A 89 -10.84 -13.77 16.89
C SER A 89 -9.86 -14.84 16.41
N MET A 90 -8.74 -14.42 15.82
CA MET A 90 -7.73 -15.33 15.30
C MET A 90 -6.36 -14.64 15.29
N SER A 91 -5.30 -15.37 15.67
CA SER A 91 -3.93 -14.90 15.48
C SER A 91 -3.53 -14.96 14.01
N ASP A 92 -2.51 -14.20 13.63
CA ASP A 92 -1.98 -14.21 12.28
C ASP A 92 -1.40 -15.59 11.90
N GLU A 93 -0.76 -16.29 12.85
CA GLU A 93 -0.25 -17.66 12.67
C GLU A 93 -1.38 -18.67 12.47
N GLU A 94 -2.45 -18.57 13.25
CA GLU A 94 -3.65 -19.41 13.13
C GLU A 94 -4.32 -19.21 11.77
N MET A 95 -4.49 -17.94 11.36
CA MET A 95 -5.05 -17.57 10.06
C MET A 95 -4.23 -18.16 8.92
N MET A 96 -2.90 -18.00 8.95
CA MET A 96 -2.02 -18.56 7.95
C MET A 96 -2.04 -20.10 7.94
N ALA A 97 -2.18 -20.75 9.11
CA ALA A 97 -2.29 -22.19 9.21
C ALA A 97 -3.60 -22.71 8.57
N ILE A 98 -4.73 -22.04 8.84
CA ILE A 98 -6.02 -22.38 8.22
C ILE A 98 -5.96 -22.17 6.71
N MET A 99 -5.43 -21.05 6.24
CA MET A 99 -5.30 -20.80 4.80
C MET A 99 -4.44 -21.86 4.11
N ARG A 100 -3.33 -22.29 4.72
CA ARG A 100 -2.52 -23.41 4.21
C ARG A 100 -3.30 -24.72 4.16
N ALA A 101 -4.12 -25.02 5.17
CA ALA A 101 -4.97 -26.21 5.19
C ALA A 101 -6.12 -26.16 4.15
N CYS A 102 -6.45 -24.95 3.67
CA CYS A 102 -7.46 -24.75 2.63
C CYS A 102 -6.90 -24.85 1.21
N MET A 103 -5.57 -24.86 1.02
CA MET A 103 -4.97 -24.97 -0.31
C MET A 103 -5.36 -26.27 -1.01
N LEU A 104 -5.80 -26.17 -2.26
CA LEU A 104 -6.13 -27.33 -3.09
C LEU A 104 -4.86 -28.00 -3.62
N PHE A 105 -3.83 -27.21 -3.98
CA PHE A 105 -2.59 -27.71 -4.57
C PHE A 105 -1.33 -27.18 -3.85
N PRO A 106 -1.07 -27.60 -2.60
CA PRO A 106 0.02 -27.06 -1.78
C PRO A 106 1.43 -27.26 -2.35
N ASP A 107 1.64 -28.28 -3.19
CA ASP A 107 2.94 -28.53 -3.83
C ASP A 107 3.15 -27.73 -5.13
N ARG A 108 2.08 -27.15 -5.68
CA ARG A 108 2.07 -26.40 -6.95
C ARG A 108 1.99 -24.89 -6.70
N ASP A 109 1.09 -24.49 -5.81
CA ASP A 109 0.68 -23.11 -5.64
C ASP A 109 1.56 -22.39 -4.61
N PRO A 110 1.77 -21.07 -4.77
CA PRO A 110 2.42 -20.26 -3.76
C PRO A 110 1.56 -20.19 -2.48
N VAL A 111 2.18 -19.76 -1.37
CA VAL A 111 1.46 -19.41 -0.14
C VAL A 111 0.47 -18.27 -0.46
N PRO A 112 -0.79 -18.33 0.01
CA PRO A 112 -1.80 -17.31 -0.28
C PRO A 112 -1.42 -15.95 0.34
N SER A 113 -1.92 -14.85 -0.26
CA SER A 113 -1.81 -13.51 0.34
C SER A 113 -2.45 -13.47 1.73
N VAL A 114 -1.88 -12.68 2.64
CA VAL A 114 -2.41 -12.47 4.00
C VAL A 114 -3.81 -11.87 4.00
N GLU A 115 -4.21 -11.19 2.92
CA GLU A 115 -5.52 -10.58 2.73
C GLU A 115 -6.52 -11.48 2.02
N THR A 116 -6.17 -12.76 1.76
CA THR A 116 -7.12 -13.77 1.25
C THR A 116 -8.45 -13.81 2.02
N PRO A 117 -8.50 -13.63 3.35
CA PRO A 117 -9.77 -13.61 4.07
C PRO A 117 -10.74 -12.53 3.56
N LEU A 118 -10.25 -11.34 3.15
CA LEU A 118 -11.05 -10.27 2.53
C LEU A 118 -11.78 -10.78 1.28
N HIS A 119 -11.05 -11.41 0.37
CA HIS A 119 -11.59 -11.98 -0.87
C HIS A 119 -12.58 -13.11 -0.63
N SER A 120 -12.34 -13.90 0.42
CA SER A 120 -13.19 -15.03 0.76
C SER A 120 -14.57 -14.59 1.23
N ILE A 121 -14.69 -13.41 1.86
CA ILE A 121 -15.93 -12.89 2.46
C ILE A 121 -16.84 -12.23 1.42
N ILE A 122 -16.25 -11.57 0.43
CA ILE A 122 -16.98 -10.86 -0.63
C ILE A 122 -17.74 -11.88 -1.50
N PRO A 123 -19.07 -11.86 -1.57
CA PRO A 123 -19.88 -12.87 -2.26
C PRO A 123 -19.97 -12.63 -3.78
N HIS A 124 -18.92 -12.08 -4.38
CA HIS A 124 -18.83 -11.82 -5.81
C HIS A 124 -17.70 -12.62 -6.44
N ARG A 125 -17.88 -12.91 -7.73
CA ARG A 125 -17.00 -13.83 -8.47
C ARG A 125 -15.60 -13.25 -8.63
N PHE A 126 -15.47 -12.06 -9.20
CA PHE A 126 -14.19 -11.36 -9.34
C PHE A 126 -14.08 -10.27 -8.29
N VAL A 127 -12.90 -10.15 -7.69
CA VAL A 127 -12.60 -9.13 -6.68
C VAL A 127 -11.21 -8.56 -6.97
N ALA A 128 -11.09 -7.24 -6.92
CA ALA A 128 -9.82 -6.53 -7.00
C ALA A 128 -9.69 -5.62 -5.79
N HIS A 129 -8.51 -5.61 -5.20
CA HIS A 129 -8.16 -4.70 -4.11
C HIS A 129 -6.88 -3.94 -4.47
N THR A 130 -6.94 -2.63 -4.28
CA THR A 130 -5.89 -1.66 -4.64
C THR A 130 -5.57 -0.75 -3.45
N HIS A 131 -4.34 -0.25 -3.43
CA HIS A 131 -3.92 0.84 -2.54
C HIS A 131 -3.82 2.11 -3.40
N ASP A 132 -4.90 2.48 -4.07
CA ASP A 132 -4.86 3.54 -5.07
C ASP A 132 -4.77 4.92 -4.42
N VAL A 133 -3.93 5.77 -4.99
CA VAL A 133 -3.63 7.11 -4.46
C VAL A 133 -4.87 7.99 -4.37
N ALA A 134 -5.76 7.91 -5.37
CA ALA A 134 -6.91 8.80 -5.47
C ALA A 134 -7.94 8.53 -4.36
N THR A 135 -8.27 7.26 -4.11
CA THR A 135 -9.19 6.89 -3.03
C THR A 135 -8.56 7.13 -1.66
N LEU A 136 -7.28 6.83 -1.49
CA LEU A 136 -6.56 7.10 -0.23
C LEU A 136 -6.45 8.60 0.07
N SER A 137 -6.35 9.45 -0.96
CA SER A 137 -6.42 10.91 -0.78
C SER A 137 -7.75 11.39 -0.18
N LEU A 138 -8.82 10.59 -0.30
CA LEU A 138 -10.10 10.88 0.36
C LEU A 138 -10.16 10.25 1.75
N SER A 139 -9.66 9.02 1.90
CA SER A 139 -9.82 8.24 3.14
C SER A 139 -8.73 8.46 4.18
N ASP A 140 -7.60 9.06 3.81
CA ASP A 140 -6.50 9.38 4.74
C ASP A 140 -6.69 10.80 5.29
N THR A 141 -7.92 11.09 5.72
CA THR A 141 -8.35 12.40 6.22
C THR A 141 -9.14 12.26 7.52
N PRO A 142 -9.18 13.29 8.39
CA PRO A 142 -9.97 13.23 9.63
C PRO A 142 -11.45 12.94 9.40
N SER A 143 -12.02 13.41 8.29
CA SER A 143 -13.44 13.22 7.91
C SER A 143 -13.57 12.22 6.75
N ALA A 144 -12.87 11.09 6.83
CA ALA A 144 -12.73 10.11 5.75
C ALA A 144 -14.07 9.65 5.16
N ARG A 145 -15.01 9.24 6.02
CA ARG A 145 -16.35 8.79 5.63
C ARG A 145 -17.09 9.87 4.85
N GLU A 146 -17.11 11.10 5.36
CA GLU A 146 -17.79 12.22 4.72
C GLU A 146 -17.16 12.60 3.38
N ASN A 147 -15.83 12.51 3.27
CA ASN A 147 -15.10 12.80 2.04
C ASN A 147 -15.39 11.74 0.96
N VAL A 148 -15.42 10.46 1.33
CA VAL A 148 -15.81 9.33 0.46
C VAL A 148 -17.28 9.47 0.02
N GLU A 149 -18.21 9.71 0.95
CA GLU A 149 -19.63 9.90 0.65
C GLU A 149 -19.89 11.13 -0.24
N ARG A 150 -19.10 12.20 -0.10
CA ARG A 150 -19.21 13.39 -0.95
C ARG A 150 -18.89 13.11 -2.41
N VAL A 151 -17.93 12.23 -2.69
CA VAL A 151 -17.53 11.87 -4.05
C VAL A 151 -18.42 10.78 -4.62
N TYR A 152 -18.73 9.77 -3.80
CA TYR A 152 -19.37 8.55 -4.27
C TYR A 152 -20.88 8.50 -4.06
N GLY A 153 -21.42 9.34 -3.17
CA GLY A 153 -22.77 9.18 -2.65
C GLY A 153 -22.89 7.86 -1.90
N THR A 154 -24.02 7.17 -2.07
CA THR A 154 -24.26 5.85 -1.50
C THR A 154 -23.77 4.70 -2.39
N GLY A 155 -23.19 4.96 -3.56
CA GLY A 155 -22.84 3.90 -4.53
C GLY A 155 -21.54 3.15 -4.22
N VAL A 156 -20.75 3.62 -3.24
CA VAL A 156 -19.52 2.96 -2.77
C VAL A 156 -19.60 2.91 -1.25
N ALA A 157 -19.43 1.71 -0.70
CA ALA A 157 -19.47 1.52 0.74
C ALA A 157 -18.19 2.03 1.42
N PHE A 158 -18.24 2.22 2.73
CA PHE A 158 -17.11 2.66 3.54
C PHE A 158 -17.00 1.79 4.79
N LEU A 159 -15.76 1.47 5.17
CA LEU A 159 -15.38 0.77 6.38
C LEU A 159 -14.27 1.56 7.10
N GLU A 160 -14.50 1.86 8.38
CA GLU A 160 -13.50 2.46 9.26
C GLU A 160 -12.22 1.62 9.33
N TYR A 161 -11.12 2.25 9.72
CA TYR A 161 -9.83 1.57 9.77
C TYR A 161 -9.90 0.34 10.69
N LEU A 162 -9.49 -0.79 10.12
CA LEU A 162 -9.26 -2.05 10.81
C LEU A 162 -7.91 -2.58 10.37
N ARG A 163 -7.19 -3.20 11.30
CA ARG A 163 -5.88 -3.78 11.02
C ARG A 163 -5.99 -4.82 9.89
N PRO A 164 -5.10 -4.77 8.87
CA PRO A 164 -5.01 -5.80 7.84
C PRO A 164 -4.92 -7.22 8.43
N GLY A 165 -5.44 -8.18 7.69
CA GLY A 165 -5.59 -9.57 8.12
C GLY A 165 -6.99 -9.89 8.63
N PHE A 166 -7.08 -10.71 9.69
CA PHE A 166 -8.36 -11.20 10.20
C PHE A 166 -9.33 -10.11 10.68
N PRO A 167 -8.90 -9.07 11.44
CA PRO A 167 -9.81 -8.03 11.92
C PRO A 167 -10.54 -7.30 10.78
N LEU A 168 -9.80 -6.88 9.75
CA LEU A 168 -10.37 -6.25 8.56
C LEU A 168 -11.36 -7.17 7.84
N ALA A 169 -11.00 -8.44 7.65
CA ALA A 169 -11.86 -9.42 7.01
C ALA A 169 -13.19 -9.58 7.79
N LYS A 170 -13.11 -9.74 9.11
CA LYS A 170 -14.29 -9.82 9.98
C LYS A 170 -15.16 -8.57 9.87
N GLY A 171 -14.57 -7.38 9.97
CA GLY A 171 -15.31 -6.12 9.82
C GLY A 171 -15.95 -5.97 8.44
N MET A 172 -15.31 -6.45 7.38
CA MET A 172 -15.90 -6.52 6.04
C MET A 172 -17.13 -7.45 6.03
N ALA A 173 -17.07 -8.61 6.68
CA ALA A 173 -18.20 -9.53 6.76
C ALA A 173 -19.38 -8.91 7.51
N GLU A 174 -19.11 -8.28 8.65
CA GLU A 174 -20.10 -7.56 9.45
C GLU A 174 -20.72 -6.43 8.62
N ARG A 175 -19.89 -5.64 7.92
CA ARG A 175 -20.35 -4.55 7.05
C ARG A 175 -21.24 -5.04 5.91
N TYR A 176 -20.94 -6.20 5.33
CA TYR A 176 -21.80 -6.86 4.34
C TYR A 176 -23.12 -7.35 4.96
N ALA A 177 -23.07 -7.96 6.15
CA ALA A 177 -24.24 -8.50 6.85
C ALA A 177 -25.21 -7.40 7.31
N ASP A 178 -24.68 -6.25 7.72
CA ASP A 178 -25.46 -5.05 8.08
C ASP A 178 -26.11 -4.37 6.86
N GLY A 179 -25.74 -4.81 5.65
CA GLY A 179 -26.32 -4.37 4.39
C GLY A 179 -25.42 -3.36 3.66
N LEU A 180 -24.93 -3.74 2.48
CA LEU A 180 -24.43 -2.79 1.50
C LEU A 180 -25.60 -2.28 0.64
N PRO A 181 -25.47 -1.09 0.03
CA PRO A 181 -26.32 -0.69 -1.08
C PRO A 181 -26.42 -1.82 -2.12
N GLU A 182 -27.62 -2.12 -2.61
CA GLU A 182 -27.84 -3.25 -3.54
C GLU A 182 -27.00 -3.12 -4.83
N ASP A 183 -26.68 -1.89 -5.23
CA ASP A 183 -25.88 -1.53 -6.40
C ASP A 183 -24.42 -1.20 -6.06
N ALA A 184 -23.97 -1.47 -4.82
CA ALA A 184 -22.59 -1.24 -4.44
C ALA A 184 -21.65 -2.15 -5.27
N THR A 185 -20.68 -1.52 -5.92
CA THR A 185 -19.66 -2.20 -6.74
C THR A 185 -18.25 -2.08 -6.16
N GLY A 186 -18.14 -1.42 -5.01
CA GLY A 186 -16.91 -1.31 -4.26
C GLY A 186 -17.10 -0.78 -2.84
N LEU A 187 -16.02 -0.89 -2.07
CA LEU A 187 -15.91 -0.43 -0.70
C LEU A 187 -14.54 0.19 -0.46
N VAL A 188 -14.54 1.38 0.12
CA VAL A 188 -13.33 2.06 0.60
C VAL A 188 -13.05 1.64 2.04
N MET A 189 -11.82 1.21 2.29
CA MET A 189 -11.29 0.85 3.60
C MET A 189 -10.36 1.98 4.05
N GLU A 190 -10.73 2.68 5.12
CA GLU A 190 -9.99 3.82 5.65
C GLU A 190 -8.51 3.47 5.90
N LYS A 191 -7.58 4.30 5.40
CA LYS A 191 -6.12 4.13 5.57
C LYS A 191 -5.55 2.82 5.01
N HIS A 192 -6.30 2.15 4.14
CA HIS A 192 -5.91 0.87 3.54
C HIS A 192 -6.04 0.91 2.01
N GLY A 193 -7.23 1.17 1.48
CA GLY A 193 -7.42 1.22 0.03
C GLY A 193 -8.86 0.95 -0.42
N LEU A 194 -9.00 0.50 -1.66
CA LEU A 194 -10.27 0.24 -2.33
C LEU A 194 -10.40 -1.24 -2.64
N THR A 195 -11.60 -1.80 -2.46
CA THR A 195 -11.96 -3.12 -2.97
C THR A 195 -13.16 -3.00 -3.89
N THR A 196 -13.06 -3.54 -5.10
CA THR A 196 -14.17 -3.61 -6.07
C THR A 196 -14.45 -5.04 -6.48
N TRP A 197 -15.64 -5.26 -7.04
CA TRP A 197 -16.09 -6.58 -7.43
C TRP A 197 -16.98 -6.57 -8.67
N GLY A 198 -17.18 -7.75 -9.25
CA GLY A 198 -18.08 -7.95 -10.38
C GLY A 198 -18.34 -9.43 -10.68
N ASP A 199 -19.42 -9.68 -11.43
CA ASP A 199 -19.79 -11.03 -11.89
C ASP A 199 -18.89 -11.49 -13.04
N THR A 200 -18.39 -10.54 -13.84
CA THR A 200 -17.34 -10.74 -14.82
C THR A 200 -16.08 -9.95 -14.45
N VAL A 201 -14.93 -10.39 -14.97
CA VAL A 201 -13.66 -9.67 -14.82
C VAL A 201 -13.74 -8.23 -15.32
N LYS A 202 -14.51 -8.01 -16.40
CA LYS A 202 -14.67 -6.71 -17.05
C LYS A 202 -15.50 -5.79 -16.19
N ASP A 203 -16.56 -6.30 -15.55
CA ASP A 203 -17.38 -5.51 -14.63
C ASP A 203 -16.58 -5.09 -13.39
N CYS A 204 -15.75 -6.00 -12.86
CA CYS A 204 -14.85 -5.71 -11.74
C CYS A 204 -13.85 -4.58 -12.09
N TYR A 205 -13.22 -4.67 -13.28
CA TYR A 205 -12.31 -3.63 -13.77
C TYR A 205 -13.03 -2.31 -14.06
N ALA A 206 -14.20 -2.35 -14.71
CA ALA A 206 -14.99 -1.16 -15.00
C ALA A 206 -15.43 -0.44 -13.72
N SER A 207 -15.80 -1.19 -12.67
CA SER A 207 -16.13 -0.64 -11.36
C SER A 207 -14.92 0.05 -10.72
N LEU A 208 -13.75 -0.60 -10.76
CA LEU A 208 -12.49 -0.03 -10.29
C LEU A 208 -12.18 1.31 -10.98
N ILE A 209 -12.16 1.32 -12.31
CA ILE A 209 -11.82 2.51 -13.10
C ILE A 209 -12.86 3.62 -12.89
N SER A 210 -14.14 3.28 -12.79
CA SER A 210 -15.22 4.25 -12.54
C SER A 210 -15.07 4.94 -11.19
N ILE A 211 -14.87 4.16 -10.11
CA ILE A 211 -14.71 4.69 -8.76
C ILE A 211 -13.46 5.58 -8.70
N ILE A 212 -12.31 5.08 -9.14
CA ILE A 212 -11.05 5.83 -9.07
C ILE A 212 -11.09 7.09 -9.93
N SER A 213 -11.69 7.03 -11.13
CA SER A 213 -11.84 8.21 -11.99
C SER A 213 -12.64 9.33 -11.32
N ARG A 214 -13.68 9.00 -10.55
CA ARG A 214 -14.47 10.01 -9.82
C ARG A 214 -13.65 10.67 -8.71
N ALA A 215 -12.80 9.93 -8.01
CA ALA A 215 -11.86 10.52 -7.05
C ALA A 215 -10.83 11.42 -7.74
N GLU A 216 -10.21 10.96 -8.83
CA GLU A 216 -9.28 11.77 -9.62
C GLU A 216 -9.92 13.07 -10.13
N GLU A 217 -11.15 12.98 -10.65
CA GLU A 217 -11.92 14.15 -11.12
C GLU A 217 -12.22 15.12 -9.97
N TYR A 218 -12.53 14.61 -8.78
CA TYR A 218 -12.76 15.43 -7.60
C TYR A 218 -11.48 16.14 -7.15
N LEU A 219 -10.33 15.45 -7.16
CA LEU A 219 -9.02 15.97 -6.75
C LEU A 219 -8.39 16.90 -7.79
N ALA A 220 -8.75 16.76 -9.06
CA ALA A 220 -8.13 17.46 -10.19
C ALA A 220 -8.00 18.97 -9.95
N GLY A 221 -6.75 19.44 -9.86
CA GLY A 221 -6.42 20.85 -9.72
C GLY A 221 -6.51 21.42 -8.29
N ARG A 222 -6.99 20.64 -7.32
CA ARG A 222 -7.05 21.03 -5.89
C ARG A 222 -5.69 20.91 -5.20
N GLU A 223 -4.83 20.02 -5.69
CA GLU A 223 -3.51 19.68 -5.11
C GLU A 223 -2.44 20.77 -5.26
N LYS A 224 -2.81 21.92 -5.83
CA LYS A 224 -1.87 23.01 -6.04
C LYS A 224 -1.47 23.59 -4.69
N ARG A 225 -0.20 23.40 -4.34
CA ARG A 225 0.44 23.90 -3.10
C ARG A 225 0.02 23.15 -1.83
N SER A 226 -0.33 21.87 -1.95
CA SER A 226 -0.68 21.03 -0.79
C SER A 226 0.43 20.92 0.27
N PHE A 227 1.70 21.10 -0.12
CA PHE A 227 2.82 21.15 0.82
C PHE A 227 3.27 22.59 1.18
N GLY A 228 2.47 23.59 0.87
CA GLY A 228 2.80 25.00 1.04
C GLY A 228 3.52 25.63 -0.15
N GLY A 229 4.12 26.80 0.08
CA GLY A 229 4.87 27.54 -0.93
C GLY A 229 6.15 26.81 -1.37
N ALA A 230 6.61 27.09 -2.60
CA ALA A 230 7.88 26.57 -3.09
C ALA A 230 9.05 27.26 -2.38
N ALA A 231 9.97 26.51 -1.78
CA ALA A 231 11.26 27.05 -1.35
C ALA A 231 12.31 26.90 -2.47
N PRO A 232 13.40 27.69 -2.40
CA PRO A 232 14.47 27.61 -3.39
C PRO A 232 15.10 26.22 -3.44
N ALA A 233 15.20 25.66 -4.64
CA ALA A 233 15.94 24.44 -4.92
C ALA A 233 17.23 24.76 -5.69
N LEU A 234 18.26 23.92 -5.51
CA LEU A 234 19.47 24.02 -6.31
C LEU A 234 19.15 23.68 -7.78
N ASP A 235 19.96 24.21 -8.70
CA ASP A 235 19.91 23.79 -10.09
C ASP A 235 20.33 22.30 -10.23
N GLY A 236 20.08 21.71 -11.41
CA GLY A 236 20.36 20.29 -11.61
C GLY A 236 21.82 19.88 -11.39
N ALA A 237 22.79 20.77 -11.60
CA ALA A 237 24.19 20.47 -11.35
C ALA A 237 24.49 20.51 -9.84
N GLY A 238 24.04 21.56 -9.16
CA GLY A 238 24.18 21.73 -7.72
C GLY A 238 23.50 20.61 -6.93
N ARG A 239 22.32 20.14 -7.35
CA ARG A 239 21.65 18.99 -6.71
C ARG A 239 22.47 17.72 -6.82
N ARG A 240 23.06 17.43 -7.99
CA ARG A 240 23.90 16.25 -8.18
C ARG A 240 25.20 16.32 -7.36
N GLU A 241 25.81 17.49 -7.28
CA GLU A 241 27.00 17.70 -6.46
C GLU A 241 26.69 17.54 -4.97
N ALA A 242 25.63 18.18 -4.48
CA ALA A 242 25.16 18.03 -3.11
C ALA A 242 24.83 16.57 -2.78
N ALA A 243 24.13 15.87 -3.69
CA ALA A 243 23.80 14.47 -3.50
C ALA A 243 25.02 13.56 -3.45
N ALA A 244 26.03 13.82 -4.28
CA ALA A 244 27.30 13.10 -4.25
C ALA A 244 28.07 13.31 -2.93
N GLY A 245 27.95 14.50 -2.31
CA GLY A 245 28.51 14.79 -0.99
C GLY A 245 27.75 14.14 0.17
N LEU A 246 26.41 14.12 0.10
CA LEU A 246 25.55 13.58 1.16
C LEU A 246 25.50 12.04 1.17
N ALA A 247 25.45 11.41 -0.01
CA ALA A 247 25.20 9.97 -0.13
C ALA A 247 26.19 9.08 0.66
N PRO A 248 27.52 9.33 0.66
CA PRO A 248 28.46 8.53 1.44
C PRO A 248 28.20 8.62 2.96
N ILE A 249 27.79 9.77 3.46
CA ILE A 249 27.52 10.02 4.89
C ILE A 249 26.22 9.35 5.30
N ILE A 250 25.15 9.59 4.54
CA ILE A 250 23.85 8.92 4.72
C ILE A 250 24.03 7.41 4.75
N ARG A 251 24.78 6.87 3.78
CA ARG A 251 25.09 5.43 3.70
C ARG A 251 25.86 4.93 4.92
N GLY A 252 26.83 5.72 5.40
CA GLY A 252 27.62 5.41 6.59
C GLY A 252 26.78 5.34 7.86
N GLU A 253 25.87 6.30 8.05
CA GLU A 253 24.98 6.32 9.21
C GLU A 253 23.97 5.17 9.19
N LEU A 254 23.32 4.91 8.05
CA LEU A 254 22.42 3.76 7.89
C LEU A 254 23.13 2.43 8.17
N LYS A 255 24.40 2.29 7.74
CA LYS A 255 25.17 1.06 7.94
C LYS A 255 25.37 0.70 9.41
N ARG A 256 25.24 1.66 10.34
CA ARG A 256 25.34 1.42 11.79
C ARG A 256 24.15 0.64 12.35
N SER A 257 23.00 0.67 11.69
CA SER A 257 21.76 0.01 12.13
C SER A 257 21.51 -1.35 11.46
N VAL A 258 22.18 -1.64 10.34
CA VAL A 258 21.92 -2.84 9.52
C VAL A 258 23.13 -3.74 9.33
N ALA A 259 22.89 -5.06 9.24
CA ALA A 259 23.94 -6.05 8.97
C ALA A 259 24.43 -6.03 7.51
N TRP A 260 23.58 -5.64 6.55
CA TRP A 260 23.89 -5.57 5.12
C TRP A 260 24.55 -4.25 4.71
N ARG A 261 24.90 -4.09 3.42
CA ARG A 261 25.51 -2.86 2.88
C ARG A 261 24.41 -2.01 2.23
N PRO A 262 24.06 -0.82 2.78
CA PRO A 262 22.99 -0.03 2.19
C PRO A 262 23.28 0.40 0.75
N VAL A 263 22.24 0.33 -0.06
CA VAL A 263 22.15 0.89 -1.40
C VAL A 263 21.19 2.08 -1.34
N LEU A 264 21.59 3.19 -1.96
CA LEU A 264 20.77 4.40 -2.04
C LEU A 264 20.31 4.60 -3.49
N ALA A 265 19.01 4.82 -3.67
CA ALA A 265 18.46 5.43 -4.87
C ALA A 265 18.23 6.92 -4.60
N PHE A 266 18.66 7.78 -5.52
CA PHE A 266 18.46 9.23 -5.42
C PHE A 266 17.39 9.67 -6.43
N ASP A 267 16.44 10.48 -5.98
CA ASP A 267 15.37 11.04 -6.82
C ASP A 267 15.32 12.56 -6.64
N ASP A 268 15.58 13.29 -7.71
CA ASP A 268 15.41 14.74 -7.83
C ASP A 268 14.40 15.12 -8.92
N SER A 269 13.47 14.20 -9.22
CA SER A 269 12.39 14.45 -10.17
C SER A 269 11.58 15.68 -9.75
N PRO A 270 10.98 16.41 -10.71
CA PRO A 270 10.23 17.64 -10.40
C PRO A 270 9.16 17.47 -9.31
N GLU A 271 8.49 16.32 -9.29
CA GLU A 271 7.50 15.97 -8.28
C GLU A 271 8.11 15.86 -6.87
N VAL A 272 9.14 15.03 -6.71
CA VAL A 272 9.81 14.84 -5.41
C VAL A 272 10.43 16.16 -4.96
N LEU A 273 11.12 16.86 -5.85
CA LEU A 273 11.78 18.13 -5.54
C LEU A 273 10.78 19.20 -5.09
N ALA A 274 9.62 19.29 -5.75
CA ALA A 274 8.57 20.23 -5.40
C ALA A 274 7.99 19.95 -4.01
N ALA A 275 7.80 18.68 -3.65
CA ALA A 275 7.33 18.30 -2.32
C ALA A 275 8.41 18.54 -1.25
N VAL A 276 9.59 17.90 -1.37
CA VAL A 276 10.62 17.94 -0.30
C VAL A 276 11.22 19.31 -0.05
N SER A 277 11.10 20.23 -1.01
CA SER A 277 11.60 21.61 -0.91
C SER A 277 10.50 22.61 -0.53
N SER A 278 9.31 22.16 -0.19
CA SER A 278 8.23 23.06 0.22
C SER A 278 8.31 23.38 1.72
N GLU A 279 7.74 24.53 2.12
CA GLU A 279 7.80 24.99 3.51
C GLU A 279 7.05 24.05 4.48
N GLY A 280 5.93 23.45 4.04
CA GLY A 280 5.10 22.57 4.87
C GLY A 280 5.55 21.11 4.87
N PHE A 281 6.55 20.73 4.07
CA PHE A 281 6.94 19.33 3.91
C PHE A 281 7.32 18.65 5.22
N ALA A 282 8.14 19.31 6.05
CA ALA A 282 8.63 18.71 7.28
C ALA A 282 7.50 18.35 8.26
N GLU A 283 6.47 19.20 8.36
CA GLU A 283 5.30 18.95 9.19
C GLU A 283 4.46 17.78 8.64
N LEU A 284 4.17 17.80 7.34
CA LEU A 284 3.34 16.77 6.70
C LEU A 284 4.04 15.41 6.68
N ALA A 285 5.33 15.39 6.37
CA ALA A 285 6.16 14.18 6.42
C ALA A 285 6.25 13.59 7.83
N ALA A 286 6.15 14.43 8.87
CA ALA A 286 6.12 13.98 10.25
C ALA A 286 4.78 13.34 10.66
N ARG A 287 3.74 13.34 9.81
CA ARG A 287 2.47 12.67 10.11
C ARG A 287 2.51 11.17 9.81
N GLY A 288 3.21 10.74 8.76
CA GLY A 288 3.38 9.32 8.44
C GLY A 288 3.36 9.02 6.94
N VAL A 289 2.85 7.84 6.59
CA VAL A 289 2.71 7.33 5.23
C VAL A 289 1.29 6.83 4.98
N MET A 290 0.91 6.61 3.71
CA MET A 290 -0.49 6.37 3.34
C MET A 290 -1.10 5.05 3.89
N THR A 291 -0.36 3.94 3.87
CA THR A 291 -0.93 2.63 4.25
C THR A 291 0.02 1.79 5.11
N PRO A 292 -0.47 0.73 5.80
CA PRO A 292 0.35 -0.28 6.45
C PRO A 292 1.49 -0.82 5.58
N GLU A 293 1.21 -1.17 4.31
CA GLU A 293 2.23 -1.64 3.36
C GLU A 293 3.37 -0.62 3.19
N HIS A 294 3.03 0.67 3.13
CA HIS A 294 4.02 1.74 2.96
C HIS A 294 4.93 1.89 4.17
N ILE A 295 4.45 1.58 5.38
CA ILE A 295 5.28 1.54 6.59
C ILE A 295 6.37 0.48 6.42
N MET A 296 6.02 -0.71 5.95
CA MET A 296 6.97 -1.80 5.77
C MET A 296 7.93 -1.55 4.60
N ARG A 297 7.48 -0.90 3.52
CA ARG A 297 8.30 -0.68 2.31
C ARG A 297 9.14 0.59 2.34
N ALA A 298 8.62 1.68 2.89
CA ALA A 298 9.24 3.00 2.89
C ALA A 298 9.55 3.54 4.31
N GLY A 299 9.20 2.81 5.36
CA GLY A 299 9.36 3.27 6.75
C GLY A 299 8.24 4.20 7.17
N ARG A 300 8.05 4.33 8.48
CA ARG A 300 6.94 5.10 9.06
C ARG A 300 6.97 6.59 8.74
N ARG A 301 8.16 7.19 8.75
CA ARG A 301 8.42 8.62 8.47
C ARG A 301 9.79 8.78 7.82
N PRO A 302 9.99 9.78 6.94
CA PRO A 302 11.32 10.10 6.45
C PRO A 302 12.13 10.85 7.51
N LEU A 303 13.46 10.78 7.41
CA LEU A 303 14.35 11.78 7.99
C LEU A 303 14.37 13.01 7.08
N VAL A 304 13.92 14.15 7.59
CA VAL A 304 14.04 15.43 6.87
C VAL A 304 15.31 16.14 7.33
N LEU A 305 16.27 16.30 6.42
CA LEU A 305 17.50 17.03 6.69
C LEU A 305 17.25 18.54 6.77
N PRO A 306 18.03 19.30 7.55
CA PRO A 306 17.98 20.76 7.52
C PRO A 306 18.26 21.31 6.11
N THR A 307 17.60 22.42 5.75
CA THR A 307 17.87 23.13 4.50
C THR A 307 19.33 23.58 4.46
N ASN A 308 20.02 23.37 3.33
CA ASN A 308 21.45 23.66 3.17
C ASN A 308 22.34 22.97 4.24
N VAL A 309 21.95 21.79 4.74
CA VAL A 309 22.72 21.07 5.75
C VAL A 309 24.16 20.85 5.26
N PRO A 310 25.18 21.33 6.01
CA PRO A 310 26.55 20.97 5.68
C PRO A 310 26.73 19.47 5.95
N PRO A 311 27.55 18.76 5.16
CA PRO A 311 27.79 17.33 5.34
C PRO A 311 28.17 16.92 6.78
N THR A 312 28.80 17.83 7.54
CA THR A 312 29.18 17.63 8.95
C THR A 312 28.00 17.42 9.91
N ASP A 313 26.82 17.94 9.57
CA ASP A 313 25.69 18.02 10.49
C ASP A 313 24.66 16.89 10.24
N VAL A 314 24.84 16.13 9.15
CA VAL A 314 23.99 14.98 8.79
C VAL A 314 23.98 13.95 9.93
N ALA A 315 25.13 13.64 10.53
CA ALA A 315 25.20 12.68 11.63
C ALA A 315 24.38 13.14 12.86
N SER A 316 24.31 14.45 13.12
CA SER A 316 23.48 14.98 14.22
C SER A 316 21.99 14.83 13.91
N ALA A 317 21.58 15.02 12.66
CA ALA A 317 20.18 14.81 12.24
C ALA A 317 19.78 13.33 12.40
N PHE A 318 20.65 12.39 12.02
CA PHE A 318 20.43 10.96 12.25
C PHE A 318 20.32 10.61 13.73
N ALA A 319 21.19 11.17 14.57
CA ALA A 319 21.16 10.93 16.02
C ALA A 319 19.85 11.44 16.65
N GLY A 320 19.39 12.63 16.27
CA GLY A 320 18.11 13.18 16.72
C GLY A 320 16.93 12.30 16.30
N PHE A 321 16.87 11.95 15.02
CA PHE A 321 15.79 11.11 14.49
C PHE A 321 15.77 9.70 15.11
N ARG A 322 16.94 9.13 15.41
CA ARG A 322 17.03 7.87 16.16
C ARG A 322 16.49 8.00 17.58
N ALA A 323 16.85 9.06 18.30
CA ALA A 323 16.34 9.28 19.65
C ALA A 323 14.81 9.48 19.64
N ASP A 324 14.26 10.12 18.61
CA ASP A 324 12.82 10.28 18.42
C ASP A 324 12.14 8.93 18.16
N TYR A 325 12.75 8.08 17.33
CA TYR A 325 12.28 6.73 17.06
C TYR A 325 12.31 5.86 18.32
N GLU A 326 13.38 5.90 19.11
CA GLU A 326 13.48 5.15 20.38
C GLU A 326 12.40 5.60 21.40
N ARG A 327 12.06 6.89 21.47
CA ARG A 327 10.93 7.37 22.30
C ARG A 327 9.59 6.87 21.79
N TYR A 328 9.41 6.84 20.48
CA TYR A 328 8.22 6.29 19.85
C TYR A 328 8.04 4.80 20.18
N LEU A 329 9.10 4.00 20.11
CA LEU A 329 9.05 2.58 20.47
C LEU A 329 8.68 2.38 21.94
N ALA A 330 9.35 3.09 22.84
CA ALA A 330 9.08 3.00 24.28
C ALA A 330 7.62 3.37 24.61
N ALA A 331 7.04 4.35 23.92
CA ALA A 331 5.64 4.73 24.10
C ALA A 331 4.65 3.65 23.61
N ASN A 332 5.08 2.76 22.72
CA ASN A 332 4.28 1.67 22.15
C ASN A 332 4.70 0.28 22.67
N GLY A 333 5.47 0.22 23.78
CA GLY A 333 5.85 -1.02 24.42
C GLY A 333 6.87 -1.87 23.65
N GLN A 334 7.65 -1.25 22.77
CA GLN A 334 8.75 -1.89 22.06
C GLN A 334 10.10 -1.39 22.59
N ASP A 335 11.03 -2.31 22.83
CA ASP A 335 12.34 -1.98 23.41
C ASP A 335 13.47 -1.94 22.37
N GLU A 336 13.32 -2.66 21.25
CA GLU A 336 14.39 -2.80 20.25
C GLU A 336 13.98 -2.26 18.89
N PRO A 337 14.73 -1.28 18.33
CA PRO A 337 14.55 -0.84 16.95
C PRO A 337 14.69 -1.98 15.96
N ILE A 338 13.76 -2.04 15.02
CA ILE A 338 13.90 -2.84 13.82
C ILE A 338 15.17 -2.42 13.04
N PRO A 339 15.94 -3.35 12.43
CA PRO A 339 17.22 -2.99 11.81
C PRO A 339 17.12 -1.92 10.72
N ASP A 340 16.07 -1.94 9.90
CA ASP A 340 15.86 -1.10 8.73
C ASP A 340 14.78 -0.01 8.93
N TRP A 341 14.69 0.50 10.16
CA TRP A 341 13.71 1.51 10.62
C TRP A 341 13.68 2.83 9.82
N LEU A 342 14.76 3.18 9.12
CA LEU A 342 14.86 4.39 8.30
C LEU A 342 15.17 4.03 6.84
N LYS A 343 14.23 4.35 5.93
CA LYS A 343 14.35 4.05 4.50
C LYS A 343 14.29 5.28 3.60
N VAL A 344 13.77 6.41 4.08
CA VAL A 344 13.61 7.64 3.29
C VAL A 344 14.32 8.79 3.97
N ILE A 345 15.19 9.48 3.23
CA ILE A 345 15.90 10.67 3.70
C ILE A 345 15.61 11.80 2.72
N ALA A 346 14.86 12.80 3.15
CA ALA A 346 14.54 13.98 2.36
C ALA A 346 15.59 15.07 2.60
N ALA A 347 16.08 15.67 1.51
CA ALA A 347 17.04 16.76 1.52
C ALA A 347 16.43 17.98 0.81
N PRO A 348 15.84 18.93 1.55
CA PRO A 348 15.22 20.12 0.97
C PRO A 348 16.17 20.87 0.02
N GLY A 349 15.67 21.21 -1.16
CA GLY A 349 16.43 21.85 -2.24
C GLY A 349 17.35 20.92 -3.04
N VAL A 350 17.45 19.63 -2.67
CA VAL A 350 18.30 18.62 -3.32
C VAL A 350 17.49 17.46 -3.91
N GLY A 351 16.57 16.87 -3.15
CA GLY A 351 15.80 15.68 -3.55
C GLY A 351 15.59 14.72 -2.39
N ALA A 352 15.44 13.43 -2.68
CA ALA A 352 15.32 12.38 -1.66
C ALA A 352 16.24 11.18 -1.94
N PHE A 353 16.67 10.53 -0.85
CA PHE A 353 17.41 9.28 -0.88
C PHE A 353 16.54 8.16 -0.31
N PHE A 354 16.52 7.03 -1.02
CA PHE A 354 15.78 5.83 -0.64
C PHE A 354 16.75 4.69 -0.40
N ALA A 355 16.71 4.13 0.80
CA ALA A 355 17.63 3.10 1.25
C ALA A 355 17.02 1.71 1.16
N GLY A 356 17.84 0.73 0.79
CA GLY A 356 17.48 -0.68 0.80
C GLY A 356 18.71 -1.59 0.87
N LYS A 357 18.46 -2.89 1.08
CA LYS A 357 19.50 -3.93 1.08
C LYS A 357 20.13 -4.17 -0.29
N ASP A 358 19.40 -3.78 -1.34
CA ASP A 358 19.77 -3.88 -2.74
C ASP A 358 19.08 -2.78 -3.56
N ARG A 359 19.37 -2.73 -4.86
CA ARG A 359 18.74 -1.76 -5.77
C ARG A 359 17.22 -1.93 -5.84
N ARG A 360 16.71 -3.16 -5.75
CA ARG A 360 15.27 -3.44 -5.87
C ARG A 360 14.52 -2.82 -4.68
N SER A 361 14.92 -3.13 -3.46
CA SER A 361 14.33 -2.62 -2.23
C SER A 361 14.43 -1.08 -2.12
N ALA A 362 15.54 -0.47 -2.53
CA ALA A 362 15.66 0.98 -2.58
C ALA A 362 14.64 1.63 -3.55
N LEU A 363 14.39 1.01 -4.71
CA LEU A 363 13.40 1.49 -5.67
C LEU A 363 11.95 1.22 -5.23
N VAL A 364 11.72 0.14 -4.48
CA VAL A 364 10.43 -0.13 -3.84
C VAL A 364 10.11 0.99 -2.84
N ALA A 365 11.05 1.32 -1.95
CA ALA A 365 10.90 2.44 -1.01
C ALA A 365 10.62 3.77 -1.75
N ALA A 366 11.34 4.04 -2.85
CA ALA A 366 11.10 5.22 -3.68
C ALA A 366 9.70 5.25 -4.30
N THR A 367 9.24 4.12 -4.84
CA THR A 367 7.93 4.02 -5.49
C THR A 367 6.80 4.22 -4.49
N CYS A 368 6.85 3.51 -3.36
CA CYS A 368 5.90 3.66 -2.27
C CYS A 368 5.89 5.10 -1.73
N TYR A 369 7.06 5.67 -1.44
CA TYR A 369 7.09 7.01 -0.87
C TYR A 369 6.60 8.10 -1.86
N ARG A 370 6.79 7.93 -3.16
CA ARG A 370 6.18 8.82 -4.16
C ARG A 370 4.65 8.74 -4.16
N ALA A 371 4.09 7.53 -4.03
CA ALA A 371 2.65 7.38 -3.85
C ALA A 371 2.17 8.07 -2.56
N THR A 372 2.91 7.91 -1.45
CA THR A 372 2.66 8.67 -0.21
C THR A 372 2.66 10.18 -0.44
N LEU A 373 3.63 10.74 -1.19
CA LEU A 373 3.66 12.17 -1.48
C LEU A 373 2.39 12.63 -2.24
N ARG A 374 1.91 11.83 -3.19
CA ARG A 374 0.67 12.14 -3.92
C ARG A 374 -0.55 12.04 -3.02
N ALA A 375 -0.65 10.99 -2.20
CA ALA A 375 -1.75 10.81 -1.26
C ALA A 375 -1.81 11.93 -0.22
N ILE A 376 -0.66 12.36 0.31
CA ILE A 376 -0.58 13.55 1.19
C ILE A 376 -1.06 14.79 0.43
N ALA A 377 -0.60 14.98 -0.81
CA ALA A 377 -1.02 16.14 -1.60
C ALA A 377 -2.53 16.18 -1.84
N GLY A 378 -3.13 15.03 -2.18
CA GLY A 378 -4.56 14.87 -2.38
C GLY A 378 -5.35 15.09 -1.09
N ALA A 379 -4.94 14.47 0.02
CA ALA A 379 -5.61 14.63 1.31
C ALA A 379 -5.58 16.07 1.83
N GLU A 380 -4.44 16.77 1.73
CA GLU A 380 -4.32 18.19 2.08
C GLU A 380 -5.12 19.11 1.13
N ALA A 381 -5.40 18.65 -0.09
CA ALA A 381 -6.25 19.39 -1.03
C ALA A 381 -7.75 19.27 -0.70
N VAL A 382 -8.12 18.23 0.05
CA VAL A 382 -9.51 17.94 0.47
C VAL A 382 -9.78 18.50 1.86
N GLU A 383 -8.89 18.20 2.80
CA GLU A 383 -9.03 18.57 4.21
C GLU A 383 -7.64 18.65 4.86
N ALA A 384 -7.12 17.52 5.34
CA ALA A 384 -5.82 17.37 5.94
C ALA A 384 -5.42 15.90 5.88
N PHE A 385 -4.15 15.61 5.63
CA PHE A 385 -3.61 14.26 5.68
C PHE A 385 -3.54 13.75 7.13
N GLN A 386 -4.08 12.56 7.34
CA GLN A 386 -4.01 11.80 8.58
C GLN A 386 -3.62 10.35 8.32
N SER A 387 -2.40 9.99 8.72
CA SER A 387 -1.89 8.61 8.73
C SER A 387 -2.55 7.77 9.84
N LEU A 388 -2.18 6.50 9.90
CA LEU A 388 -2.40 5.63 11.08
C LEU A 388 -1.90 6.27 12.37
N SER A 389 -2.50 5.86 13.50
CA SER A 389 -2.00 6.23 14.82
C SER A 389 -0.59 5.66 15.05
N ASP A 390 0.16 6.23 16.00
CA ASP A 390 1.49 5.72 16.34
C ASP A 390 1.43 4.25 16.82
N ALA A 391 0.36 3.86 17.52
CA ALA A 391 0.15 2.48 17.99
C ALA A 391 -0.09 1.51 16.82
N ASP A 392 -1.02 1.84 15.93
CA ASP A 392 -1.30 1.01 14.74
C ASP A 392 -0.08 0.91 13.83
N ALA A 393 0.63 2.02 13.63
CA ALA A 393 1.87 2.04 12.87
C ALA A 393 2.93 1.13 13.51
N CYS A 394 3.00 1.10 14.85
CA CYS A 394 3.96 0.26 15.57
C CYS A 394 3.63 -1.22 15.41
N GLU A 395 2.35 -1.59 15.47
CA GLU A 395 1.93 -2.96 15.19
C GLU A 395 2.37 -3.40 13.79
N MET A 396 2.23 -2.52 12.78
CA MET A 396 2.64 -2.80 11.40
C MET A 396 4.16 -2.87 11.24
N GLU A 397 4.93 -2.00 11.90
CA GLU A 397 6.39 -2.04 11.85
C GLU A 397 6.96 -3.37 12.38
N TYR A 398 6.28 -4.02 13.32
CA TYR A 398 6.69 -5.27 13.95
C TYR A 398 5.91 -6.49 13.46
N TRP A 399 5.12 -6.35 12.39
CA TRP A 399 4.29 -7.42 11.88
C TRP A 399 5.14 -8.55 11.27
N PRO A 400 5.16 -9.77 11.84
CA PRO A 400 6.09 -10.81 11.39
C PRO A 400 5.76 -11.40 10.02
N LEU A 401 4.50 -11.31 9.58
CA LEU A 401 4.04 -11.97 8.35
C LEU A 401 4.61 -11.35 7.06
N GLU A 402 4.99 -10.07 7.09
CA GLU A 402 5.34 -9.31 5.89
C GLU A 402 6.77 -8.74 5.90
N ARG A 403 7.59 -9.11 6.89
CA ARG A 403 8.99 -8.68 7.08
C ARG A 403 10.04 -9.51 6.35
#